data_AF-A0A2N0NQV2-F1
#
_entry.id   AF-A0A2N0NQV2-F1
#
_cell.length_a   1.000
_cell.length_b   1.000
_cell.length_c   1.000
_cell.angle_alpha   90.00
_cell.angle_beta   90.00
_cell.angle_gamma   90.00
#
_symmetry.space_group_name_H-M   'P 1'
#
loop_
_entity.id
_entity.type
_entity.pdbx_description
1 polymer ?
#
loop_
_entity_poly.entity_id
_entity_poly.type
_entity_poly.pdbx_seq_one_letter_code
_entity_poly.pdbx_strand_id
1 'polypeptide(L)'
;MNELQQELSRTSASYNVNRKKQVFNQVNNFLKVKGDFLTLREEAIKKLQNCCNHLESSINKERNTIGSIRDIKTFKLTDKYTKEFQNTLVKYNDGLLELNKNYYSLKNVVQENKELEVSLMIKNILKLNSFNLDKYKIFKFATNSQEGTRIQLNSNMMAEDINSLKKNLNELKLELNQEKNELNNLVTV
;
A
#
# COMPACT_ATOMS: atom_id res chain seq x y z
N MET A 1 -32.79 -22.12 38.99
CA MET A 1 -31.90 -21.71 37.89
C MET A 1 -32.75 -21.72 36.64
N ASN A 2 -33.25 -20.54 36.26
CA ASN A 2 -34.44 -20.35 35.43
C ASN A 2 -34.15 -20.51 33.93
N GLU A 3 -35.11 -21.05 33.17
CA GLU A 3 -35.10 -21.08 31.69
C GLU A 3 -34.70 -19.73 31.07
N LEU A 4 -35.10 -18.62 31.70
CA LEU A 4 -34.71 -17.26 31.31
C LEU A 4 -33.18 -17.04 31.33
N GLN A 5 -32.46 -17.54 32.32
CA GLN A 5 -30.99 -17.43 32.36
C GLN A 5 -30.34 -18.26 31.25
N GLN A 6 -30.95 -19.39 30.89
CA GLN A 6 -30.47 -20.25 29.81
C GLN A 6 -30.71 -19.60 28.43
N GLU A 7 -31.88 -19.02 28.20
CA GLU A 7 -32.22 -18.26 26.99
C GLU A 7 -31.36 -16.99 26.82
N LEU A 8 -31.15 -16.23 27.90
CA LEU A 8 -30.22 -15.09 27.91
C LEU A 8 -28.79 -15.54 27.54
N SER A 9 -28.33 -16.67 28.07
CA SER A 9 -27.02 -17.22 27.76
C SER A 9 -26.90 -17.63 26.29
N ARG A 10 -27.92 -18.29 25.73
CA ARG A 10 -27.98 -18.67 24.30
C ARG A 10 -27.97 -17.44 23.39
N THR A 11 -28.74 -16.42 23.75
CA THR A 11 -28.83 -15.17 22.98
C THR A 11 -27.51 -14.41 23.00
N SER A 12 -26.86 -14.31 24.17
CA SER A 12 -25.53 -13.69 24.32
C SER A 12 -24.45 -14.44 23.54
N ALA A 13 -24.45 -15.77 23.58
CA ALA A 13 -23.52 -16.59 22.81
C ALA A 13 -23.69 -16.39 21.30
N SER A 14 -24.93 -16.42 20.79
CA SER A 14 -25.25 -16.16 19.39
C SER A 14 -24.84 -14.75 18.93
N TYR A 15 -25.12 -13.74 19.77
CA TYR A 15 -24.72 -12.35 19.52
C TYR A 15 -23.19 -12.20 19.40
N ASN A 16 -22.44 -12.83 20.31
CA ASN A 16 -20.98 -12.82 20.27
C ASN A 16 -20.42 -13.56 19.05
N VAL A 17 -21.01 -14.67 18.62
CA VAL A 17 -20.61 -15.39 17.41
C VAL A 17 -20.76 -14.51 16.16
N ASN A 18 -21.86 -13.78 16.04
CA ASN A 18 -22.09 -12.88 14.90
C ASN A 18 -21.07 -11.73 14.86
N ARG A 19 -20.78 -11.11 16.02
CA ARG A 19 -19.76 -10.07 16.15
C ARG A 19 -18.36 -10.59 15.79
N LYS A 20 -17.98 -11.77 16.29
CA LYS A 20 -16.71 -12.43 15.94
C LYS A 20 -16.58 -12.62 14.42
N LYS A 21 -17.64 -13.13 13.78
CA LYS A 21 -17.68 -13.32 12.31
C LYS A 21 -17.51 -12.00 11.56
N GLN A 22 -18.15 -10.92 12.01
CA GLN A 22 -18.00 -9.60 11.41
C GLN A 22 -16.56 -9.08 11.50
N VAL A 23 -15.93 -9.23 12.67
CA VAL A 23 -14.52 -8.83 12.89
C VAL A 23 -13.59 -9.60 11.94
N PHE A 24 -13.71 -10.93 11.88
CA PHE A 24 -12.88 -11.75 10.98
C PHE A 24 -13.11 -11.45 9.50
N ASN A 25 -14.36 -11.20 9.09
CA ASN A 25 -14.63 -10.76 7.73
C ASN A 25 -13.88 -9.47 7.38
N GLN A 26 -13.81 -8.51 8.31
CA GLN A 26 -13.04 -7.30 8.06
C GLN A 26 -11.53 -7.51 8.05
N VAL A 27 -11.02 -8.40 8.90
CA VAL A 27 -9.61 -8.80 8.86
C VAL A 27 -9.27 -9.40 7.49
N ASN A 28 -10.09 -10.32 6.99
CA ASN A 28 -9.88 -10.96 5.70
C ASN A 28 -9.89 -9.96 4.55
N ASN A 29 -10.83 -9.01 4.56
CA ASN A 29 -10.88 -7.93 3.57
C ASN A 29 -9.63 -7.04 3.64
N PHE A 30 -9.21 -6.64 4.84
CA PHE A 30 -7.99 -5.84 5.01
C PHE A 30 -6.73 -6.57 4.51
N LEU A 31 -6.56 -7.85 4.86
CA LEU A 31 -5.42 -8.65 4.40
C LEU A 31 -5.41 -8.80 2.87
N LYS A 32 -6.58 -8.94 2.25
CA LYS A 32 -6.71 -8.96 0.79
C LYS A 32 -6.25 -7.65 0.17
N VAL A 33 -6.79 -6.52 0.62
CA VAL A 33 -6.42 -5.19 0.12
C VAL A 33 -4.94 -4.89 0.33
N LYS A 34 -4.37 -5.32 1.47
CA LYS A 34 -2.93 -5.20 1.75
C LYS A 34 -2.09 -6.05 0.79
N GLY A 35 -2.57 -7.23 0.41
CA GLY A 35 -1.98 -8.06 -0.64
C GLY A 35 -2.08 -7.42 -2.03
N ASP A 36 -3.23 -6.87 -2.40
CA ASP A 36 -3.43 -6.19 -3.68
C ASP A 36 -2.53 -4.95 -3.81
N PHE A 37 -2.39 -4.18 -2.72
CA PHE A 37 -1.45 -3.06 -2.63
C PHE A 37 0.01 -3.50 -2.81
N LEU A 38 0.39 -4.65 -2.24
CA LEU A 38 1.72 -5.23 -2.43
C LEU A 38 1.97 -5.53 -3.91
N THR A 39 1.03 -6.20 -4.58
CA THR A 39 1.11 -6.50 -6.03
C THR A 39 1.19 -5.22 -6.86
N LEU A 40 0.36 -4.22 -6.56
CA LEU A 40 0.40 -2.92 -7.24
C LEU A 40 1.78 -2.26 -7.10
N ARG A 41 2.41 -2.36 -5.91
CA ARG A 41 3.75 -1.83 -5.70
C ARG A 41 4.82 -2.56 -6.52
N GLU A 42 4.74 -3.88 -6.63
CA GLU A 42 5.65 -4.65 -7.48
C GLU A 42 5.55 -4.24 -8.95
N GLU A 43 4.33 -4.06 -9.45
CA GLU A 43 4.08 -3.56 -10.79
C GLU A 43 4.61 -2.15 -10.99
N ALA A 44 4.38 -1.26 -10.02
CA ALA A 44 4.87 0.11 -10.06
C ALA A 44 6.41 0.13 -10.14
N ILE A 45 7.10 -0.61 -9.28
CA ILE A 45 8.57 -0.71 -9.30
C ILE A 45 9.06 -1.16 -10.68
N LYS A 46 8.47 -2.22 -11.26
CA LYS A 46 8.86 -2.71 -12.60
C LYS A 46 8.67 -1.64 -13.68
N LYS A 47 7.53 -0.94 -13.66
CA LYS A 47 7.24 0.13 -14.62
C LYS A 47 8.20 1.31 -14.48
N LEU A 48 8.48 1.74 -13.25
CA LEU A 48 9.42 2.82 -12.97
C LEU A 48 10.84 2.45 -13.42
N GLN A 49 11.28 1.22 -13.17
CA GLN A 49 12.58 0.74 -13.65
C GLN A 49 12.67 0.73 -15.18
N ASN A 50 11.64 0.23 -15.86
CA ASN A 50 11.58 0.24 -17.32
C ASN A 50 11.61 1.67 -17.87
N CYS A 51 10.88 2.59 -17.23
CA CYS A 51 10.90 4.01 -17.56
C CYS A 51 12.31 4.59 -17.51
N CYS A 52 13.06 4.35 -16.43
CA CYS A 52 14.46 4.79 -16.31
C CYS A 52 15.37 4.17 -17.38
N ASN A 53 15.26 2.86 -17.60
CA ASN A 53 16.08 2.14 -18.59
C ASN A 53 15.82 2.66 -20.02
N HIS A 54 14.56 2.95 -20.34
CA HIS A 54 14.18 3.50 -21.64
C HIS A 54 14.63 4.93 -21.82
N LEU A 55 14.55 5.78 -20.78
CA LEU A 55 15.11 7.12 -20.79
C LEU A 55 16.61 7.09 -21.07
N GLU A 56 17.37 6.29 -20.31
CA GLU A 56 18.81 6.15 -20.46
C GLU A 56 19.19 5.66 -21.86
N SER A 57 18.54 4.58 -22.35
CA SER A 57 18.76 4.06 -23.69
C SER A 57 18.45 5.10 -24.78
N SER A 58 17.38 5.87 -24.61
CA SER A 58 16.97 6.89 -25.58
C SER A 58 17.96 8.06 -25.62
N ILE A 59 18.44 8.52 -24.46
CA ILE A 59 19.45 9.58 -24.37
C ILE A 59 20.77 9.12 -24.98
N ASN A 60 21.20 7.88 -24.72
CA ASN A 60 22.44 7.33 -25.27
C ASN A 60 22.43 7.28 -26.80
N LYS A 61 21.28 7.03 -27.43
CA LYS A 61 21.14 7.07 -28.90
C LYS A 61 21.33 8.46 -29.49
N GLU A 62 21.04 9.51 -28.73
CA GLU A 62 21.19 10.90 -29.17
C GLU A 62 22.59 11.48 -28.93
N ARG A 63 23.53 10.67 -28.41
CA ARG A 63 24.88 11.11 -28.05
C ARG A 63 25.71 11.66 -29.23
N ASN A 64 25.44 11.18 -30.45
CA ASN A 64 26.15 11.58 -31.67
C ASN A 64 25.49 12.75 -32.41
N THR A 65 24.38 13.28 -31.89
CA THR A 65 23.65 14.41 -32.48
C THR A 65 24.34 15.74 -32.14
N ILE A 66 24.32 16.72 -33.06
CA ILE A 66 24.90 18.07 -32.88
C ILE A 66 24.27 18.76 -31.65
N GLY A 67 25.09 19.45 -30.84
CA GLY A 67 24.76 19.98 -29.50
C GLY A 67 23.34 20.54 -29.34
N SER A 68 22.98 21.63 -30.02
CA SER A 68 21.66 22.26 -29.85
C SER A 68 20.48 21.36 -30.25
N ILE A 69 20.66 20.48 -31.23
CA ILE A 69 19.63 19.50 -31.63
C ILE A 69 19.54 18.37 -30.59
N ARG A 70 20.68 17.94 -30.03
CA ARG A 70 20.75 16.94 -28.96
C ARG A 70 20.04 17.43 -27.69
N ASP A 71 20.22 18.68 -27.31
CA ASP A 71 19.61 19.26 -26.11
C ASP A 71 18.08 19.28 -26.22
N ILE A 72 17.55 19.73 -27.37
CA ILE A 72 16.09 19.75 -27.64
C ILE A 72 15.52 18.33 -27.57
N LYS A 73 16.18 17.35 -28.18
CA LYS A 73 15.71 15.96 -28.18
C LYS A 73 15.79 15.33 -26.79
N THR A 74 16.88 15.56 -26.07
CA THR A 74 17.08 15.07 -24.69
C THR A 74 16.00 15.65 -23.77
N PHE A 75 15.73 16.96 -23.88
CA PHE A 75 14.67 17.60 -23.12
C PHE A 75 13.30 16.95 -23.34
N LYS A 76 12.91 16.73 -24.61
CA LYS A 76 11.64 16.07 -24.97
C LYS A 76 11.55 14.64 -24.43
N LEU A 77 12.66 13.89 -24.46
CA LEU A 77 12.72 12.54 -23.91
C LEU A 77 12.56 12.57 -22.38
N THR A 78 13.31 13.42 -21.69
CA THR A 78 13.22 13.56 -20.23
C THR A 78 11.83 13.98 -19.78
N ASP A 79 11.18 14.91 -20.48
CA ASP A 79 9.81 15.32 -20.18
C ASP A 79 8.82 14.16 -20.34
N LYS A 80 8.87 13.43 -21.47
CA LYS A 80 8.04 12.25 -21.72
C LYS A 80 8.15 11.21 -20.61
N TYR A 81 9.38 10.82 -20.26
CA TYR A 81 9.59 9.79 -19.25
C TYR A 81 9.34 10.31 -17.82
N THR A 82 9.55 11.60 -17.54
CA THR A 82 9.12 12.21 -16.27
C THR A 82 7.60 12.08 -16.10
N LYS A 83 6.82 12.36 -17.16
CA LYS A 83 5.36 12.23 -17.16
C LYS A 83 4.92 10.78 -16.90
N GLU A 84 5.55 9.82 -17.58
CA GLU A 84 5.27 8.39 -17.39
C GLU A 84 5.60 7.92 -15.96
N PHE A 85 6.75 8.35 -15.43
CA PHE A 85 7.18 8.06 -14.07
C PHE A 85 6.16 8.57 -13.05
N GLN A 86 5.82 9.87 -13.12
CA GLN A 86 4.86 10.51 -12.21
C GLN A 86 3.46 9.91 -12.30
N ASN A 87 2.97 9.57 -13.50
CA ASN A 87 1.68 8.90 -13.67
C ASN A 87 1.65 7.52 -12.98
N THR A 88 2.77 6.80 -13.03
CA THR A 88 2.90 5.52 -12.32
C THR A 88 2.85 5.73 -10.80
N LEU A 89 3.46 6.81 -10.28
CA LEU A 89 3.39 7.16 -8.87
C LEU A 89 1.97 7.50 -8.41
N VAL A 90 1.20 8.23 -9.24
CA VAL A 90 -0.20 8.57 -8.95
C VAL A 90 -1.05 7.31 -8.78
N LYS A 91 -0.99 6.37 -9.74
CA LYS A 91 -1.74 5.11 -9.64
C LYS A 91 -1.38 4.33 -8.38
N TYR A 92 -0.11 4.32 -8.01
CA TYR A 92 0.34 3.66 -6.80
C TYR A 92 -0.21 4.37 -5.52
N ASN A 93 -0.29 5.71 -5.51
CA ASN A 93 -0.87 6.47 -4.41
C ASN A 93 -2.37 6.18 -4.24
N ASP A 94 -3.11 5.93 -5.32
CA ASP A 94 -4.51 5.51 -5.24
C ASP A 94 -4.68 4.20 -4.46
N GLY A 95 -3.80 3.21 -4.71
CA GLY A 95 -3.78 1.97 -3.94
C GLY A 95 -3.41 2.17 -2.47
N LEU A 96 -2.50 3.11 -2.17
CA LEU A 96 -2.18 3.48 -0.78
C LEU A 96 -3.39 4.10 -0.07
N LEU A 97 -4.15 4.93 -0.77
CA LEU A 97 -5.38 5.53 -0.24
C LEU A 97 -6.44 4.46 0.05
N GLU A 98 -6.57 3.45 -0.82
CA GLU A 98 -7.47 2.32 -0.61
C GLU A 98 -7.07 1.47 0.61
N LEU A 99 -5.78 1.18 0.76
CA LEU A 99 -5.25 0.50 1.95
C LEU A 99 -5.59 1.28 3.23
N ASN A 100 -5.40 2.61 3.21
CA ASN A 100 -5.69 3.47 4.35
C ASN A 100 -7.18 3.42 4.75
N LYS A 101 -8.09 3.49 3.77
CA LYS A 101 -9.53 3.40 4.01
C LYS A 101 -9.92 2.07 4.67
N ASN A 102 -9.38 0.96 4.16
CA ASN A 102 -9.65 -0.37 4.70
C ASN A 102 -9.07 -0.55 6.10
N TYR A 103 -7.88 0.01 6.36
CA TYR A 103 -7.29 0.03 7.69
C TYR A 103 -8.20 0.73 8.72
N TYR A 104 -8.68 1.94 8.43
CA TYR A 104 -9.56 2.67 9.34
C TYR A 104 -10.91 1.97 9.54
N SER A 105 -11.45 1.37 8.48
CA SER A 105 -12.66 0.57 8.57
C SER A 105 -12.49 -0.62 9.51
N LEU A 106 -11.38 -1.37 9.39
CA LEU A 106 -11.04 -2.45 10.31
C LEU A 106 -10.85 -1.95 11.75
N LYS A 107 -10.12 -0.84 11.94
CA LYS A 107 -9.90 -0.24 13.26
C LYS A 107 -11.22 0.09 13.97
N ASN A 108 -12.19 0.65 13.25
CA ASN A 108 -13.50 0.96 13.79
C ASN A 108 -14.25 -0.30 14.21
N VAL A 109 -14.32 -1.31 13.34
CA VAL A 109 -14.98 -2.59 13.65
C VAL A 109 -14.34 -3.27 14.86
N VAL A 110 -13.00 -3.29 14.96
CA VAL A 110 -12.30 -3.85 16.12
C VAL A 110 -12.61 -3.06 17.40
N GLN A 111 -12.69 -1.73 17.31
CA GLN A 111 -12.99 -0.87 18.45
C GLN A 111 -14.44 -1.02 18.96
N GLU A 112 -15.41 -1.14 18.06
CA GLU A 112 -16.82 -1.44 18.37
C GLU A 112 -16.97 -2.81 19.05
N ASN A 113 -16.03 -3.72 18.79
CA ASN A 113 -16.02 -5.08 19.31
C ASN A 113 -14.96 -5.33 20.38
N LYS A 114 -14.50 -4.27 21.09
CA LYS A 114 -13.43 -4.33 22.11
C LYS A 114 -13.69 -5.27 23.29
N GLU A 115 -14.94 -5.65 23.53
CA GLU A 115 -15.35 -6.59 24.58
C GLU A 115 -14.99 -8.04 24.23
N LEU A 116 -14.80 -8.33 22.94
CA LEU A 116 -14.37 -9.64 22.50
C LEU A 116 -12.86 -9.77 22.63
N GLU A 117 -12.41 -10.83 23.29
CA GLU A 117 -10.99 -11.18 23.41
C GLU A 117 -10.29 -11.21 22.05
N VAL A 118 -10.94 -11.81 21.04
CA VAL A 118 -10.41 -11.89 19.68
C VAL A 118 -10.11 -10.51 19.07
N SER A 119 -10.91 -9.49 19.40
CA SER A 119 -10.71 -8.13 18.91
C SER A 119 -9.46 -7.49 19.54
N LEU A 120 -9.19 -7.78 20.82
CA LEU A 120 -7.97 -7.34 21.50
C LEU A 120 -6.73 -8.02 20.89
N MET A 121 -6.82 -9.31 20.58
CA MET A 121 -5.74 -10.05 19.93
C MET A 121 -5.47 -9.51 18.51
N ILE A 122 -6.51 -9.31 17.70
CA ILE A 122 -6.41 -8.72 16.35
C ILE A 122 -5.79 -7.33 16.40
N LYS A 123 -6.22 -6.49 17.36
CA LYS A 123 -5.67 -5.15 17.55
C LYS A 123 -4.16 -5.17 17.75
N ASN A 124 -3.66 -6.17 18.49
CA ASN A 124 -2.23 -6.32 18.79
C ASN A 124 -1.46 -6.88 17.59
N ILE A 125 -1.96 -7.96 16.97
CA ILE A 125 -1.34 -8.60 15.78
C ILE A 125 -1.18 -7.58 14.65
N LEU A 126 -2.24 -6.85 14.33
CA LEU A 126 -2.27 -5.86 13.25
C LEU A 126 -1.79 -4.47 13.68
N LYS A 127 -1.32 -4.32 14.92
CA LYS A 127 -0.77 -3.08 15.48
C LYS A 127 -1.66 -1.86 15.21
N LEU A 128 -2.97 -1.99 15.40
CA LEU A 128 -3.96 -0.98 15.01
C LEU A 128 -3.85 0.35 15.78
N ASN A 129 -3.00 0.46 16.79
CA ASN A 129 -2.71 1.72 17.48
C ASN A 129 -1.48 2.45 16.93
N SER A 130 -0.56 1.75 16.26
CA SER A 130 0.72 2.29 15.79
C SER A 130 0.87 2.25 14.27
N PHE A 131 -0.22 1.95 13.54
CA PHE A 131 -0.23 2.05 12.09
C PHE A 131 0.13 3.47 11.66
N ASN A 132 1.14 3.56 10.81
CA ASN A 132 1.60 4.81 10.25
C ASN A 132 1.57 4.69 8.73
N LEU A 133 0.62 5.37 8.09
CA LEU A 133 0.52 5.39 6.63
C LEU A 133 1.76 6.02 5.98
N ASP A 134 2.40 6.97 6.66
CA ASP A 134 3.58 7.66 6.14
C ASP A 134 4.78 6.73 5.98
N LYS A 135 4.80 5.58 6.69
CA LYS A 135 5.77 4.49 6.43
C LYS A 135 5.71 4.00 4.98
N TYR A 136 4.55 4.11 4.34
CA TYR A 136 4.32 3.66 2.98
C TYR A 136 4.28 4.80 1.96
N LYS A 137 4.28 6.07 2.40
CA LYS A 137 4.47 7.25 1.53
C LYS A 137 5.95 7.47 1.31
N ILE A 138 6.43 7.12 0.13
CA ILE A 138 7.88 7.02 -0.10
C ILE A 138 8.40 8.08 -1.06
N PHE A 139 7.54 8.71 -1.85
CA PHE A 139 7.99 9.71 -2.81
C PHE A 139 8.31 11.02 -2.12
N LYS A 140 9.57 11.44 -2.27
CA LYS A 140 9.99 12.79 -1.87
C LYS A 140 9.40 13.86 -2.78
N PHE A 141 9.17 13.53 -4.05
CA PHE A 141 8.74 14.48 -5.05
C PHE A 141 7.22 14.50 -5.18
N ALA A 142 6.65 15.70 -5.08
CA ALA A 142 5.23 15.92 -5.27
C ALA A 142 4.80 15.50 -6.67
N THR A 143 3.75 14.69 -6.76
CA THR A 143 3.11 14.25 -8.01
C THR A 143 2.21 15.37 -8.55
N ASN A 144 2.80 16.50 -8.92
CA ASN A 144 2.04 17.61 -9.51
C ASN A 144 1.56 17.17 -10.90
N SER A 145 0.32 16.71 -11.01
CA SER A 145 -0.24 16.16 -12.25
C SER A 145 -0.59 17.23 -13.29
N GLN A 146 -0.54 18.52 -12.94
CA GLN A 146 -0.85 19.62 -13.86
C GLN A 146 0.29 19.87 -14.86
N GLU A 147 -0.08 19.88 -16.15
CA GLU A 147 0.79 20.20 -17.28
C GLU A 147 1.43 21.59 -17.05
N GLY A 148 2.76 21.71 -17.10
CA GLY A 148 3.49 22.97 -16.90
C GLY A 148 4.00 23.25 -15.48
N THR A 149 3.52 22.53 -14.44
CA THR A 149 4.02 22.65 -13.05
C THR A 149 4.82 21.43 -12.58
N ARG A 150 5.09 20.48 -13.49
CA ARG A 150 5.82 19.25 -13.20
C ARG A 150 7.29 19.55 -13.00
N ILE A 151 7.82 19.12 -11.85
CA ILE A 151 9.26 19.11 -11.61
C ILE A 151 9.85 18.05 -12.55
N GLN A 152 10.81 18.46 -13.38
CA GLN A 152 11.57 17.54 -14.21
C GLN A 152 12.40 16.63 -13.29
N LEU A 153 12.24 15.32 -13.43
CA LEU A 153 12.99 14.36 -12.62
C LEU A 153 14.29 13.99 -13.35
N ASN A 154 15.41 14.01 -12.61
CA ASN A 154 16.66 13.44 -13.11
C ASN A 154 16.79 11.97 -12.70
N SER A 155 17.74 11.27 -13.32
CA SER A 155 17.96 9.82 -13.10
C SER A 155 18.24 9.47 -11.64
N ASN A 156 18.95 10.31 -10.90
CA ASN A 156 19.29 10.06 -9.51
C ASN A 156 18.03 10.13 -8.62
N MET A 157 17.19 11.14 -8.84
CA MET A 157 15.90 11.28 -8.14
C MET A 157 14.98 10.08 -8.39
N MET A 158 14.87 9.64 -9.65
CA MET A 158 14.07 8.46 -10.01
C MET A 158 14.61 7.18 -9.35
N ALA A 159 15.94 7.00 -9.32
CA ALA A 159 16.58 5.85 -8.71
C ALA A 159 16.38 5.81 -7.18
N GLU A 160 16.48 6.97 -6.51
CA GLU A 160 16.20 7.09 -5.07
C GLU A 160 14.76 6.66 -4.72
N ASP A 161 13.77 7.11 -5.48
CA ASP A 161 12.36 6.74 -5.28
C ASP A 161 12.14 5.24 -5.49
N ILE A 162 12.72 4.66 -6.55
CA ILE A 162 12.64 3.21 -6.82
C ILE A 162 13.28 2.39 -5.69
N ASN A 163 14.46 2.79 -5.22
CA ASN A 163 15.17 2.07 -4.16
C ASN A 163 14.40 2.10 -2.85
N SER A 164 13.81 3.25 -2.53
CA SER A 164 12.98 3.41 -1.35
C SER A 164 11.71 2.54 -1.44
N LEU A 165 11.06 2.49 -2.61
CA LEU A 165 9.92 1.59 -2.86
C LEU A 165 10.29 0.11 -2.66
N LYS A 166 11.45 -0.32 -3.18
CA LYS A 166 11.94 -1.72 -3.03
C LYS A 166 12.20 -2.08 -1.58
N LYS A 167 12.85 -1.19 -0.82
CA LYS A 167 13.12 -1.43 0.60
C LYS A 167 11.81 -1.66 1.35
N ASN A 168 10.84 -0.78 1.16
CA ASN A 168 9.55 -0.89 1.85
C ASN A 168 8.69 -2.04 1.33
N LEU A 169 8.81 -2.44 0.05
CA LEU A 169 8.17 -3.65 -0.47
C LEU A 169 8.59 -4.87 0.35
N ASN A 170 9.89 -5.04 0.60
CA ASN A 170 10.41 -6.18 1.36
C ASN A 170 9.89 -6.16 2.81
N GLU A 171 9.89 -4.99 3.46
CA GLU A 171 9.31 -4.83 4.80
C GLU A 171 7.83 -5.20 4.84
N LEU A 172 7.04 -4.74 3.84
CA LEU A 172 5.61 -5.02 3.75
C LEU A 172 5.32 -6.51 3.51
N LYS A 173 6.16 -7.21 2.73
CA LYS A 173 6.04 -8.67 2.55
C LYS A 173 6.20 -9.42 3.86
N LEU A 174 7.24 -9.07 4.62
CA LEU A 174 7.52 -9.69 5.92
C LEU A 174 6.37 -9.42 6.89
N GLU A 175 5.90 -8.18 6.95
CA GLU A 175 4.78 -7.75 7.79
C GLU A 175 3.50 -8.54 7.45
N LEU A 176 3.11 -8.59 6.17
CA LEU A 176 1.90 -9.31 5.74
C LEU A 176 1.98 -10.81 6.01
N ASN A 177 3.15 -11.43 5.82
CA ASN A 177 3.34 -12.85 6.09
C ASN A 177 3.25 -13.16 7.58
N GLN A 178 3.86 -12.32 8.43
CA GLN A 178 3.75 -12.45 9.88
C GLN A 178 2.31 -12.33 10.34
N GLU A 179 1.60 -11.28 9.90
CA GLU A 179 0.19 -11.07 10.26
C GLU A 179 -0.69 -12.25 9.87
N LYS A 180 -0.53 -12.80 8.67
CA LYS A 180 -1.27 -13.99 8.22
C LYS A 180 -1.00 -15.21 9.11
N ASN A 181 0.25 -15.44 9.48
CA ASN A 181 0.62 -16.58 10.33
C ASN A 181 0.01 -16.44 11.74
N GLU A 182 0.12 -15.26 12.34
CA GLU A 182 -0.43 -15.00 13.68
C GLU A 182 -1.97 -15.07 13.68
N LEU A 183 -2.63 -14.57 12.63
CA LEU A 183 -4.08 -14.64 12.50
C LEU A 183 -4.60 -16.05 12.23
N ASN A 184 -3.87 -16.88 11.47
CA ASN A 184 -4.25 -18.27 11.26
C ASN A 184 -4.29 -19.05 12.59
N ASN A 185 -3.31 -18.81 13.47
CA ASN A 185 -3.29 -19.41 14.80
C ASN A 185 -4.48 -18.96 15.67
N LEU A 186 -5.04 -17.79 15.41
CA LEU A 186 -6.20 -17.24 16.13
C LEU A 186 -7.53 -17.90 15.71
N VAL A 187 -7.63 -18.35 14.46
CA VAL A 187 -8.84 -19.03 13.93
C VAL A 187 -8.91 -20.48 14.38
N THR A 188 -7.77 -21.08 14.72
CA THR A 188 -7.66 -22.48 15.18
C THR A 188 -7.89 -22.67 16.69
N VAL A 189 -8.07 -21.58 17.45
CA VAL A 189 -8.34 -21.56 18.91
C VAL A 189 -9.82 -21.33 19.16
#